data_AF-A0A1F2W7M5-F1
#
_entry.id   AF-A0A1F2W7M5-F1
#
_cell.length_a   1.000
_cell.length_b   1.000
_cell.length_c   1.000
_cell.angle_alpha   90.00
_cell.angle_beta   90.00
_cell.angle_gamma   90.00
#
_symmetry.space_group_name_H-M   'P 1'
#
loop_
_entity.id
_entity.type
_entity.pdbx_description
1 polymer ?
#
loop_
_entity_poly.entity_id
_entity_poly.type
_entity_poly.pdbx_seq_one_letter_code
_entity_poly.pdbx_strand_id
1 'polypeptide(L)' 'MRVSKETRDRLAAVAASTGTPMTRVLDEAVDALERRVFFDRLNRRYGELGQDDEARAEIEAERGVEEGALKDASR' A
#
# COMPACT_ATOMS: atom_id res chain seq x y z
N MET A 1 15.92 2.09 -18.84
CA MET A 1 14.73 1.28 -19.23
C MET A 1 14.26 1.70 -20.61
N ARG A 2 13.98 0.76 -21.52
CA ARG A 2 13.38 1.08 -22.82
C ARG A 2 11.86 0.95 -22.71
N VAL A 3 11.14 1.96 -23.18
CA VAL A 3 9.66 1.98 -23.20
C VAL A 3 9.17 2.24 -24.62
N SER A 4 7.86 2.05 -24.84
CA SER A 4 7.22 2.47 -26.08
C SER A 4 7.32 4.00 -26.25
N LYS A 5 7.26 4.45 -27.50
CA LYS A 5 7.23 5.89 -27.81
C LYS A 5 6.05 6.57 -27.13
N GLU A 6 4.88 5.93 -27.17
CA GLU A 6 3.66 6.43 -26.54
C GLU A 6 3.82 6.62 -25.03
N THR A 7 4.36 5.62 -24.31
CA THR A 7 4.57 5.72 -22.86
C THR A 7 5.53 6.86 -22.52
N ARG A 8 6.62 6.99 -23.27
CA ARG A 8 7.57 8.09 -23.09
C ARG A 8 6.89 9.45 -23.30
N ASP A 9 6.12 9.59 -24.38
CA ASP A 9 5.48 10.86 -24.73
C ASP A 9 4.42 11.24 -23.67
N ARG A 10 3.70 10.26 -23.11
CA ARG A 10 2.79 10.47 -21.98
C ARG A 10 3.51 10.92 -20.71
N LEU A 11 4.63 10.28 -20.34
CA LEU A 11 5.43 10.67 -19.17
C LEU A 11 6.01 12.09 -19.35
N ALA A 12 6.45 12.42 -20.56
CA ALA A 12 6.94 13.76 -20.89
C ALA A 12 5.85 14.83 -20.76
N ALA A 13 4.62 14.54 -21.21
CA ALA A 13 3.49 15.46 -21.07
C ALA A 13 3.12 15.70 -19.60
N VAL A 14 3.12 14.64 -18.78
CA VAL A 14 2.87 14.76 -17.34
C VAL A 14 3.97 15.61 -16.69
N ALA A 15 5.24 15.27 -16.92
CA ALA A 15 6.40 16.02 -16.43
C ALA A 15 6.35 17.51 -16.79
N ALA A 16 5.98 17.83 -18.03
CA ALA A 16 5.82 19.21 -18.48
C ALA A 16 4.67 19.93 -17.73
N SER A 17 3.55 19.24 -17.50
CA SER A 17 2.39 19.83 -16.81
C SER A 17 2.61 20.04 -15.30
N THR A 18 3.46 19.22 -14.68
CA THR A 18 3.75 19.25 -13.24
C THR A 18 5.02 20.01 -12.91
N GLY A 19 5.82 20.39 -13.91
CA GLY A 19 7.12 21.03 -13.73
C GLY A 19 8.17 20.11 -13.06
N THR A 20 7.93 18.80 -13.03
CA THR A 20 8.83 17.82 -12.41
C THR A 20 9.63 17.06 -13.46
N PRO A 21 10.88 16.63 -13.16
CA PRO A 21 11.64 15.79 -14.05
C PRO A 21 10.91 14.48 -14.38
N MET A 22 11.01 14.02 -15.62
CA MET A 22 10.34 12.79 -16.09
C MET A 22 10.73 11.54 -15.27
N THR A 23 11.95 11.47 -14.74
CA THR A 23 12.38 10.40 -13.84
C THR A 23 11.61 10.42 -12.53
N ARG A 24 11.39 11.59 -11.94
CA ARG A 24 10.61 11.74 -10.71
C ARG A 24 9.15 11.34 -10.90
N VAL A 25 8.56 11.71 -12.04
CA VAL A 25 7.20 11.26 -12.40
C VAL A 25 7.13 9.73 -12.50
N LEU A 26 8.17 9.10 -13.05
CA LEU A 26 8.24 7.65 -13.14
C LEU A 26 8.36 7.02 -11.74
N ASP A 27 9.23 7.54 -10.88
CA ASP A 27 9.42 7.05 -9.51
C ASP A 27 8.10 7.13 -8.72
N GLU A 28 7.43 8.30 -8.76
CA GLU A 28 6.15 8.52 -8.08
C GLU A 28 5.04 7.59 -8.63
N ALA A 29 5.04 7.30 -9.93
CA ALA A 29 4.09 6.36 -10.53
C ALA A 29 4.34 4.91 -10.10
N VAL A 30 5.60 4.51 -9.94
CA VAL A 30 5.97 3.18 -9.43
C VAL A 30 5.55 3.06 -7.97
N ASP A 31 5.88 4.03 -7.12
CA ASP A 31 5.51 4.04 -5.70
C ASP A 31 3.99 3.93 -5.51
N ALA A 32 3.22 4.69 -6.31
CA ALA A 32 1.76 4.64 -6.27
C ALA A 32 1.22 3.25 -6.68
N LEU A 33 1.83 2.61 -7.68
CA LEU A 33 1.45 1.28 -8.11
C LEU A 33 1.76 0.23 -7.04
N GLU A 34 2.96 0.28 -6.45
CA GLU A 34 3.39 -0.63 -5.39
C GLU A 34 2.46 -0.52 -4.17
N ARG A 35 2.17 0.72 -3.75
CA ARG A 35 1.26 0.98 -2.64
C ARG A 35 -0.14 0.40 -2.92
N ARG A 36 -0.67 0.61 -4.12
CA ARG A 36 -1.97 0.06 -4.51
C ARG A 36 -1.97 -1.47 -4.47
N VAL A 37 -0.97 -2.11 -5.08
CA VAL A 37 -0.86 -3.58 -5.10
C VAL A 37 -0.76 -4.15 -3.68
N PHE A 38 0.01 -3.49 -2.81
CA PHE A 38 0.11 -3.86 -1.40
C PHE A 38 -1.25 -3.83 -0.71
N PHE A 39 -1.96 -2.71 -0.79
CA PHE A 39 -3.27 -2.57 -0.14
C PHE A 39 -4.34 -3.47 -0.74
N ASP A 40 -4.35 -3.69 -2.05
CA ASP A 40 -5.29 -4.63 -2.69
C ASP A 40 -5.09 -6.05 -2.14
N ARG A 41 -3.83 -6.49 -2.01
CA ARG A 41 -3.50 -7.80 -1.44
C ARG A 41 -3.88 -7.88 0.04
N LEU A 42 -3.56 -6.85 0.81
CA LEU A 42 -3.88 -6.78 2.24
C LEU A 42 -5.39 -6.83 2.45
N ASN A 43 -6.14 -5.96 1.77
CA ASN A 43 -7.59 -5.87 1.91
C ASN A 43 -8.29 -7.17 1.51
N ARG A 44 -7.82 -7.84 0.45
CA ARG A 44 -8.36 -9.15 0.06
C ARG A 44 -8.18 -10.18 1.17
N ARG A 45 -6.96 -10.32 1.71
CA ARG A 45 -6.68 -11.29 2.78
C ARG A 45 -7.38 -10.92 4.08
N TYR A 46 -7.50 -9.63 4.40
CA TYR A 46 -8.26 -9.16 5.54
C TYR A 46 -9.76 -9.44 5.39
N GLY A 47 -10.30 -9.30 4.17
CA GLY A 47 -11.67 -9.70 3.86
C GLY A 47 -11.91 -11.21 4.01
N GLU A 48 -10.98 -12.04 3.54
CA GLU A 48 -11.00 -13.50 3.74
C GLU A 48 -10.99 -13.86 5.23
N LEU A 49 -10.09 -13.24 6.02
CA LEU A 49 -10.06 -13.40 7.47
C LEU A 49 -11.39 -12.99 8.11
N GLY A 50 -12.03 -11.93 7.61
CA GLY A 50 -13.36 -11.49 8.06
C GLY A 50 -14.45 -12.57 7.97
N GLN A 51 -14.28 -13.57 7.11
CA GLN A 51 -15.20 -14.69 6.88
C GLN A 51 -14.75 -15.99 7.58
N ASP A 52 -13.61 -15.97 8.27
CA ASP A 52 -13.05 -17.11 9.00
C ASP A 52 -13.14 -16.85 10.51
N ASP A 53 -14.22 -17.35 11.11
CA ASP A 53 -14.53 -17.13 12.53
C ASP A 53 -13.49 -17.75 13.47
N GLU A 54 -12.85 -18.85 13.07
CA GLU A 54 -11.82 -19.54 13.86
C GLU A 54 -10.51 -18.73 13.86
N ALA A 55 -10.05 -18.32 12.67
CA ALA A 55 -8.86 -17.47 12.55
C ALA A 55 -9.06 -16.09 13.20
N ARG A 56 -10.29 -15.55 13.17
CA ARG A 56 -10.61 -14.32 13.91
C ARG A 56 -10.55 -14.49 15.42
N ALA A 57 -11.07 -15.60 15.95
CA ALA A 57 -11.07 -15.86 17.38
C ALA A 57 -9.65 -15.96 17.94
N GLU A 58 -8.72 -16.58 17.19
CA GLU A 58 -7.30 -16.64 17.56
C GLU A 58 -6.67 -15.24 17.66
N ILE A 59 -6.92 -14.38 16.67
CA ILE A 59 -6.41 -13.00 16.65
C ILE A 59 -7.03 -12.13 17.74
N GLU A 60 -8.34 -12.26 18.00
CA GLU A 60 -9.01 -11.53 19.08
C GLU A 60 -8.48 -11.96 20.45
N ALA A 61 -8.20 -13.25 20.64
CA ALA A 61 -7.59 -13.75 21.88
C ALA A 61 -6.18 -13.19 22.11
N GLU A 62 -5.34 -13.14 21.06
CA GLU A 62 -4.00 -12.53 21.12
C GLU A 62 -4.09 -11.03 21.46
N ARG A 63 -4.94 -10.28 20.74
CA ARG A 63 -5.17 -8.85 20.99
C ARG A 63 -5.64 -8.57 22.41
N GLY A 64 -6.51 -9.40 22.97
CA GLY A 64 -6.98 -9.24 24.35
C GLY A 64 -5.86 -9.35 25.39
N VAL A 65 -4.82 -10.14 25.13
CA VAL A 65 -3.62 -10.23 25.97
C VAL A 65 -2.74 -8.99 25.81
N GLU A 66 -2.56 -8.52 24.57
CA GLU A 66 -1.73 -7.35 24.24
C GLU A 66 -2.34 -6.01 24.67
N GLU A 67 -3.67 -5.87 24.68
CA GLU A 67 -4.39 -4.66 25.13
C GLU A 67 -4.03 -4.29 26.58
N GLY A 68 -3.68 -5.28 27.41
CA GLY A 68 -3.16 -5.05 28.76
C GLY A 68 -1.85 -4.26 28.79
N ALA A 69 -0.98 -4.44 27.78
CA ALA A 69 0.30 -3.74 27.65
C ALA A 69 0.17 -2.30 27.12
N LEU A 70 -0.95 -1.96 26.48
CA LEU A 70 -1.20 -0.62 25.94
C LEU A 70 -1.21 0.48 27.02
N LYS A 71 -1.51 0.11 28.28
CA LYS A 71 -1.55 1.01 29.44
C LYS A 71 -0.19 1.27 30.09
N ASP A 72 0.85 0.53 29.70
CA ASP A 72 2.18 0.60 30.32
C ASP A 72 3.08 1.64 29.63
N ALA A 73 2.79 1.98 28.37
CA ALA A 73 3.57 2.94 27.58
C ALA A 73 2.99 4.37 27.67
N SER A 74 2.98 4.96 28.86
CA SER A 74 2.87 6.43 29.04
C SER A 74 3.32 6.86 30.44
N ARG A 75 4.63 7.00 30.63
CA ARG A 75 5.24 7.92 31.59
C ARG A 75 6.50 8.54 31.00
#